data_AF-A0A2M7PV65-F1
#
_entry.id   AF-A0A2M7PV65-F1
#
_cell.length_a   1.000
_cell.length_b   1.000
_cell.length_c   1.000
_cell.angle_alpha   90.00
_cell.angle_beta   90.00
_cell.angle_gamma   90.00
#
_symmetry.space_group_name_H-M   'P 1'
#
loop_
_entity.id
_entity.type
_entity.pdbx_description
1 polymer ?
#
loop_
_entity_poly.entity_id
_entity_poly.type
_entity_poly.pdbx_seq_one_letter_code
_entity_poly.pdbx_strand_id
1 'polypeptide(L)'
;EYPYYNVVGEVWLSDPQSVAYWENNIINKDGYRSNLTNVFDFPLMQAISSAFNEEEGWDKGAARLWDIISQDYVYTDPMHLVTFADNHDGDRIYSKLGEDDNKFKLAMTFLLTTRGIPQLYYGSEIMMTGKEHKGHGDIRKDFPGGWSDDTSNAFTREGRTREQNNAFDFMKKLLHWRQTNTAVQSGKLTHYIPENGIYVYFRYNDEGSVM
;
A
#
# COMPACT_ATOMS: atom_id res chain seq x y z
N GLU A 1 -15.87 24.80 -4.33
CA GLU A 1 -16.82 24.75 -3.19
C GLU A 1 -16.19 24.17 -1.93
N TYR A 2 -15.36 23.12 -2.03
CA TYR A 2 -14.72 22.50 -0.86
C TYR A 2 -13.18 22.47 -1.00
N PRO A 3 -12.45 23.52 -0.57
CA PRO A 3 -11.01 23.65 -0.84
C PRO A 3 -10.11 22.63 -0.11
N TYR A 4 -10.65 21.92 0.88
CA TYR A 4 -9.94 20.90 1.67
C TYR A 4 -10.50 19.48 1.43
N TYR A 5 -11.37 19.30 0.44
CA TYR A 5 -11.96 18.01 0.14
C TYR A 5 -11.05 17.21 -0.78
N ASN A 6 -10.80 15.95 -0.44
CA ASN A 6 -10.00 15.05 -1.26
C ASN A 6 -10.90 14.28 -2.23
N VAL A 7 -10.54 14.29 -3.51
CA VAL A 7 -11.07 13.43 -4.56
C VAL A 7 -9.93 12.55 -5.07
N VAL A 8 -10.08 11.24 -4.91
CA VAL A 8 -9.11 10.27 -5.43
C VAL A 8 -9.53 9.77 -6.80
N GLY A 9 -8.67 9.94 -7.80
CA GLY A 9 -8.83 9.34 -9.11
C GLY A 9 -8.25 7.92 -9.16
N GLU A 10 -9.03 6.98 -9.66
CA GLU A 10 -8.53 5.66 -10.05
C GLU A 10 -7.92 5.74 -11.45
N VAL A 11 -6.61 5.98 -11.48
CA VAL A 11 -5.83 6.02 -12.72
C VAL A 11 -4.99 4.75 -12.78
N TRP A 12 -5.57 3.70 -13.34
CA TRP A 12 -4.92 2.38 -13.38
C TRP A 12 -3.86 2.32 -14.50
N LEU A 13 -2.71 2.92 -14.23
CA LEU A 13 -1.54 2.94 -15.12
C LEU A 13 -0.31 2.46 -14.34
N SER A 14 0.65 1.87 -15.06
CA SER A 14 1.76 1.14 -14.44
C SER A 14 3.02 1.95 -14.19
N ASP A 15 3.08 3.21 -14.66
CA ASP A 15 4.24 4.08 -14.47
C ASP A 15 3.87 5.42 -13.81
N PRO A 16 4.79 6.01 -13.03
CA PRO A 16 4.51 7.25 -12.30
C PRO A 16 4.12 8.44 -13.17
N GLN A 17 4.73 8.59 -14.35
CA GLN A 17 4.48 9.74 -15.24
C GLN A 17 3.06 9.74 -15.78
N SER A 18 2.58 8.57 -16.20
CA SER A 18 1.21 8.38 -16.67
C SER A 18 0.17 8.64 -15.59
N VAL A 19 0.46 8.25 -14.34
CA VAL A 19 -0.42 8.54 -13.19
C VAL A 19 -0.41 10.03 -12.86
N ALA A 20 0.78 10.65 -12.80
CA ALA A 20 0.96 12.06 -12.47
C ALA A 20 0.22 13.00 -13.43
N TYR A 21 0.11 12.65 -14.72
CA TYR A 21 -0.63 13.44 -15.71
C TYR A 21 -2.03 13.91 -15.23
N TRP A 22 -2.68 13.08 -14.40
CA TRP A 22 -4.03 13.32 -13.88
C TRP A 22 -4.08 14.00 -12.51
N GLU A 23 -2.96 14.21 -11.84
CA GLU A 23 -2.91 14.88 -10.54
C GLU A 23 -3.16 16.38 -10.69
N ASN A 24 -3.79 16.98 -9.68
CA ASN A 24 -3.99 18.41 -9.58
C ASN A 24 -2.66 19.17 -9.69
N ASN A 25 -2.69 20.34 -10.32
CA ASN A 25 -1.55 21.26 -10.47
C ASN A 25 -0.33 20.73 -11.25
N ILE A 26 -0.41 19.57 -11.89
CA ILE A 26 0.61 19.15 -12.85
C ILE A 26 0.55 20.03 -14.10
N ILE A 27 1.74 20.45 -14.56
CA ILE A 27 1.90 21.21 -15.80
C ILE A 27 2.17 20.23 -16.93
N ASN A 28 1.09 19.77 -17.58
CA ASN A 28 1.20 18.86 -18.72
C ASN A 28 1.67 19.59 -19.99
N LYS A 29 2.39 18.86 -20.86
CA LYS A 29 2.97 19.39 -22.10
C LYS A 29 1.92 19.91 -23.09
N ASP A 30 0.74 19.29 -23.12
CA ASP A 30 -0.39 19.67 -23.98
C ASP A 30 -1.27 20.77 -23.37
N GLY A 31 -0.95 21.21 -22.15
CA GLY A 31 -1.69 22.24 -21.43
C GLY A 31 -2.89 21.74 -20.63
N TYR A 32 -3.17 20.43 -20.62
CA TYR A 32 -4.23 19.87 -19.79
C TYR A 32 -3.97 20.09 -18.30
N ARG A 33 -5.02 20.44 -17.54
CA ARG A 33 -4.96 20.62 -16.09
C ARG A 33 -6.10 19.86 -15.42
N SER A 34 -5.73 18.92 -14.56
CA SER A 34 -6.68 18.22 -13.69
C SER A 34 -6.95 18.99 -12.40
N ASN A 35 -8.05 18.66 -11.73
CA ASN A 35 -8.37 19.10 -10.36
C ASN A 35 -8.48 17.90 -9.39
N LEU A 36 -8.05 16.70 -9.78
CA LEU A 36 -8.01 15.54 -8.88
C LEU A 36 -6.94 15.74 -7.82
N THR A 37 -7.35 15.94 -6.57
CA THR A 37 -6.43 16.25 -5.48
C THR A 37 -5.52 15.07 -5.11
N ASN A 38 -5.97 13.85 -5.39
CA ASN A 38 -5.26 12.62 -5.09
C ASN A 38 -5.45 11.63 -6.24
N VAL A 39 -4.51 10.71 -6.40
CA VAL A 39 -4.62 9.57 -7.30
C VAL A 39 -4.10 8.31 -6.60
N PHE A 40 -4.62 7.15 -7.01
CA PHE A 40 -4.14 5.87 -6.51
C PHE A 40 -2.75 5.55 -7.06
N ASP A 41 -1.85 5.09 -6.18
CA ASP A 41 -0.46 4.73 -6.52
C ASP A 41 -0.37 3.29 -7.04
N PHE A 42 -0.93 3.05 -8.23
CA PHE A 42 -0.83 1.75 -8.91
C PHE A 42 0.62 1.31 -9.20
N PRO A 43 1.56 2.20 -9.60
CA PRO A 43 2.96 1.83 -9.78
C PRO A 43 3.57 1.26 -8.49
N LEU A 44 3.35 1.91 -7.34
CA LEU A 44 3.85 1.39 -6.07
C LEU A 44 3.14 0.10 -5.65
N MET A 45 1.83 -0.02 -5.87
CA MET A 45 1.08 -1.26 -5.60
C MET A 45 1.65 -2.47 -6.38
N GLN A 46 2.00 -2.27 -7.65
CA GLN A 46 2.65 -3.29 -8.48
C GLN A 46 4.05 -3.63 -7.94
N ALA A 47 4.85 -2.62 -7.57
CA ALA A 47 6.17 -2.83 -6.99
C ALA A 47 6.10 -3.61 -5.66
N ILE A 48 5.16 -3.28 -4.76
CA ILE A 48 4.91 -4.01 -3.50
C ILE A 48 4.56 -5.48 -3.78
N SER A 49 3.71 -5.74 -4.77
CA SER A 49 3.27 -7.09 -5.13
C SER A 49 4.43 -7.98 -5.65
N SER A 50 5.42 -7.38 -6.33
CA SER A 50 6.53 -8.10 -6.96
C SER A 50 7.78 -8.18 -6.09
N ALA A 51 8.13 -7.10 -5.38
CA ALA A 51 9.42 -6.96 -4.69
C ALA A 51 9.73 -8.09 -3.72
N PHE A 52 8.74 -8.59 -2.99
CA PHE A 52 8.96 -9.64 -1.99
C PHE A 52 8.88 -11.06 -2.56
N ASN A 53 8.65 -11.22 -3.86
CA ASN A 53 8.53 -12.51 -4.54
C ASN A 53 9.70 -12.82 -5.48
N GLU A 54 10.48 -11.82 -5.84
CA GLU A 54 11.57 -11.94 -6.80
C GLU A 54 12.91 -12.13 -6.11
N GLU A 55 13.84 -12.72 -6.86
CA GLU A 55 15.26 -12.65 -6.52
C GLU A 55 15.79 -11.23 -6.78
N GLU A 56 16.82 -10.85 -6.02
CA GLU A 56 17.45 -9.54 -6.14
C GLU A 56 18.11 -9.33 -7.50
N GLY A 57 17.99 -8.13 -8.02
CA GLY A 57 18.57 -7.73 -9.29
C GLY A 57 18.58 -6.21 -9.45
N TRP A 58 19.08 -5.73 -10.58
CA TRP A 58 19.16 -4.30 -10.86
C TRP A 58 17.79 -3.61 -10.83
N ASP A 59 16.75 -4.28 -11.33
CA ASP A 59 15.37 -3.78 -11.46
C ASP A 59 14.33 -4.74 -10.83
N LYS A 60 14.77 -5.62 -9.94
CA LYS A 60 13.98 -6.68 -9.31
C LYS A 60 14.12 -6.67 -7.79
N GLY A 61 13.22 -7.39 -7.12
CA GLY A 61 13.25 -7.48 -5.67
C GLY A 61 13.03 -6.11 -5.02
N ALA A 62 13.81 -5.78 -3.99
CA ALA A 62 13.68 -4.51 -3.28
C ALA A 62 13.98 -3.28 -4.16
N ALA A 63 14.78 -3.43 -5.23
CA ALA A 63 15.09 -2.36 -6.17
C ALA A 63 13.84 -1.77 -6.84
N ARG A 64 12.76 -2.56 -6.99
CA ARG A 64 11.48 -2.06 -7.53
C ARG A 64 10.86 -0.97 -6.67
N LEU A 65 10.92 -1.12 -5.35
CA LEU A 65 10.36 -0.14 -4.40
C LEU A 65 11.16 1.15 -4.43
N TRP A 66 12.49 1.03 -4.49
CA TRP A 66 13.37 2.17 -4.63
C TRP A 66 13.14 2.91 -5.94
N ASP A 67 13.07 2.19 -7.06
CA ASP A 67 12.90 2.79 -8.39
C ASP A 67 11.62 3.62 -8.48
N ILE A 68 10.48 3.06 -8.04
CA ILE A 68 9.20 3.80 -8.05
C ILE A 68 9.26 5.04 -7.14
N ILE A 69 9.74 4.92 -5.89
CA ILE A 69 9.84 6.08 -4.99
C ILE A 69 10.82 7.13 -5.54
N SER A 70 11.90 6.71 -6.21
CA SER A 70 12.89 7.65 -6.78
C SER A 70 12.29 8.52 -7.88
N GLN A 71 11.19 8.08 -8.50
CA GLN A 71 10.47 8.80 -9.53
C GLN A 71 9.43 9.78 -8.98
N ASP A 72 9.30 9.94 -7.66
CA ASP A 72 8.32 10.82 -7.03
C ASP A 72 8.40 12.29 -7.49
N TYR A 73 9.52 12.70 -8.09
CA TYR A 73 9.72 14.04 -8.66
C TYR A 73 8.72 14.40 -9.77
N VAL A 74 8.00 13.42 -10.32
CA VAL A 74 6.96 13.66 -11.35
C VAL A 74 5.65 14.15 -10.76
N TYR A 75 5.41 13.93 -9.47
CA TYR A 75 4.20 14.37 -8.76
C TYR A 75 4.40 15.77 -8.18
N THR A 76 3.30 16.50 -7.99
CA THR A 76 3.33 17.79 -7.30
C THR A 76 3.61 17.63 -5.81
N ASP A 77 2.96 16.65 -5.19
CA ASP A 77 3.23 16.23 -3.81
C ASP A 77 2.96 14.73 -3.65
N PRO A 78 4.00 13.89 -3.59
CA PRO A 78 3.83 12.45 -3.44
C PRO A 78 3.17 12.04 -2.10
N MET A 79 3.05 12.95 -1.12
CA MET A 79 2.28 12.70 0.10
C MET A 79 0.77 12.62 -0.14
N HIS A 80 0.28 13.10 -1.29
CA HIS A 80 -1.13 13.03 -1.67
C HIS A 80 -1.50 11.75 -2.44
N LEU A 81 -0.54 10.88 -2.78
CA LEU A 81 -0.91 9.62 -3.42
C LEU A 81 -1.57 8.68 -2.41
N VAL A 82 -2.63 8.00 -2.86
CA VAL A 82 -3.27 6.94 -2.09
C VAL A 82 -2.53 5.64 -2.38
N THR A 83 -1.67 5.24 -1.44
CA THR A 83 -0.86 4.02 -1.53
C THR A 83 -1.67 2.83 -1.03
N PHE A 84 -1.52 1.67 -1.65
CA PHE A 84 -2.27 0.45 -1.30
C PHE A 84 -1.50 -0.78 -1.80
N ALA A 85 -1.79 -1.95 -1.21
CA ALA A 85 -1.17 -3.20 -1.64
C ALA A 85 -2.12 -4.07 -2.48
N ASP A 86 -3.42 -3.95 -2.23
CA ASP A 86 -4.49 -4.60 -2.95
C ASP A 86 -5.81 -3.83 -2.82
N ASN A 87 -6.75 -4.16 -3.69
CA ASN A 87 -8.11 -3.64 -3.69
C ASN A 87 -9.05 -4.74 -4.23
N HIS A 88 -10.28 -4.37 -4.52
CA HIS A 88 -11.32 -5.29 -4.98
C HIS A 88 -11.23 -5.75 -6.45
N ASP A 89 -10.26 -5.26 -7.25
CA ASP A 89 -10.15 -5.57 -8.69
C ASP A 89 -8.92 -6.42 -9.03
N GLY A 90 -8.13 -6.83 -8.03
CA GLY A 90 -6.97 -7.70 -8.24
C GLY A 90 -6.87 -8.82 -7.21
N ASP A 91 -5.89 -9.71 -7.42
CA ASP A 91 -5.52 -10.73 -6.45
C ASP A 91 -5.29 -10.13 -5.06
N ARG A 92 -5.75 -10.83 -4.02
CA ARG A 92 -5.51 -10.46 -2.63
C ARG A 92 -4.00 -10.41 -2.36
N ILE A 93 -3.54 -9.42 -1.60
CA ILE A 93 -2.10 -9.23 -1.34
C ILE A 93 -1.47 -10.49 -0.73
N TYR A 94 -2.15 -11.16 0.20
CA TYR A 94 -1.63 -12.39 0.81
C TYR A 94 -1.46 -13.51 -0.22
N SER A 95 -2.40 -13.65 -1.16
CA SER A 95 -2.29 -14.61 -2.28
C SER A 95 -1.17 -14.23 -3.25
N LYS A 96 -0.97 -12.94 -3.55
CA LYS A 96 0.15 -12.49 -4.39
C LYS A 96 1.50 -12.82 -3.77
N LEU A 97 1.62 -12.76 -2.45
CA LEU A 97 2.85 -13.03 -1.70
C LEU A 97 3.09 -14.52 -1.45
N GLY A 98 2.36 -15.41 -2.13
CA GLY A 98 2.52 -16.86 -1.98
C GLY A 98 2.05 -17.38 -0.62
N GLU A 99 1.15 -16.65 0.04
CA GLU A 99 0.61 -17.01 1.36
C GLU A 99 1.72 -17.17 2.42
N ASP A 100 2.70 -16.26 2.37
CA ASP A 100 3.83 -16.18 3.30
C ASP A 100 3.67 -15.02 4.29
N ASP A 101 3.54 -15.37 5.58
CA ASP A 101 3.37 -14.41 6.69
C ASP A 101 4.49 -13.37 6.79
N ASN A 102 5.74 -13.73 6.48
CA ASN A 102 6.88 -12.81 6.59
C ASN A 102 6.85 -11.79 5.47
N LYS A 103 6.59 -12.23 4.24
CA LYS A 103 6.40 -11.33 3.09
C LYS A 103 5.22 -10.40 3.32
N PHE A 104 4.11 -10.91 3.86
CA PHE A 104 2.96 -10.09 4.22
C PHE A 104 3.32 -9.00 5.23
N LYS A 105 4.03 -9.35 6.30
CA LYS A 105 4.49 -8.37 7.31
C LYS A 105 5.45 -7.34 6.72
N LEU A 106 6.35 -7.72 5.81
CA LEU A 106 7.24 -6.78 5.12
C LEU A 106 6.46 -5.82 4.23
N ALA A 107 5.54 -6.33 3.40
CA ALA A 107 4.70 -5.51 2.53
C ALA A 107 3.84 -4.52 3.32
N MET A 108 3.19 -4.98 4.40
CA MET A 108 2.38 -4.12 5.26
C MET A 108 3.22 -3.13 6.07
N THR A 109 4.42 -3.52 6.51
CA THR A 109 5.37 -2.58 7.13
C THR A 109 5.66 -1.46 6.17
N PHE A 110 6.18 -1.78 4.98
CA PHE A 110 6.52 -0.81 3.96
C PHE A 110 5.35 0.11 3.59
N LEU A 111 4.16 -0.45 3.33
CA LEU A 111 2.96 0.33 3.01
C LEU A 111 2.60 1.34 4.12
N LEU A 112 2.74 0.95 5.39
CA LEU A 112 2.30 1.77 6.52
C LEU A 112 3.37 2.75 7.02
N THR A 113 4.63 2.58 6.63
CA THR A 113 5.75 3.46 7.01
C THR A 113 6.28 4.30 5.86
N THR A 114 5.98 3.99 4.60
CA THR A 114 6.34 4.84 3.45
C THR A 114 5.49 6.11 3.36
N ARG A 115 5.81 6.98 2.40
CA ARG A 115 5.11 8.24 2.11
C ARG A 115 3.72 8.00 1.53
N GLY A 116 2.83 8.99 1.63
CA GLY A 116 1.47 8.91 1.08
C GLY A 116 0.40 8.51 2.10
N ILE A 117 -0.81 8.27 1.58
CA ILE A 117 -2.02 7.96 2.35
C ILE A 117 -2.32 6.46 2.18
N PRO A 118 -2.03 5.61 3.18
CA PRO A 118 -2.28 4.18 3.05
C PRO A 118 -3.77 3.86 3.09
N GLN A 119 -4.24 3.13 2.08
CA GLN A 119 -5.54 2.47 2.05
C GLN A 119 -5.35 0.97 2.26
N LEU A 120 -6.20 0.39 3.11
CA LEU A 120 -6.23 -1.05 3.41
C LEU A 120 -7.52 -1.68 2.91
N TYR A 121 -7.44 -2.87 2.32
CA TYR A 121 -8.61 -3.60 1.85
C TYR A 121 -9.11 -4.54 2.94
N TYR A 122 -10.43 -4.58 3.17
CA TYR A 122 -11.03 -5.36 4.25
C TYR A 122 -10.64 -6.84 4.13
N GLY A 123 -10.32 -7.50 5.24
CA GLY A 123 -9.89 -8.89 5.23
C GLY A 123 -8.40 -9.10 5.05
N SER A 124 -7.64 -8.10 4.58
CA SER A 124 -6.17 -8.21 4.54
C SER A 124 -5.58 -8.33 5.95
N GLU A 125 -6.23 -7.75 6.97
CA GLU A 125 -5.87 -7.87 8.40
C GLU A 125 -5.99 -9.28 8.98
N ILE A 126 -6.68 -10.19 8.29
CA ILE A 126 -6.78 -11.62 8.61
C ILE A 126 -6.28 -12.49 7.45
N MET A 127 -5.49 -11.91 6.53
CA MET A 127 -4.85 -12.62 5.42
C MET A 127 -5.85 -13.36 4.50
N MET A 128 -6.99 -12.74 4.20
CA MET A 128 -7.95 -13.31 3.23
C MET A 128 -7.26 -13.55 1.87
N THR A 129 -7.56 -14.71 1.27
CA THR A 129 -7.02 -15.12 -0.04
C THR A 129 -8.04 -14.94 -1.15
N GLY A 130 -7.54 -14.74 -2.37
CA GLY A 130 -8.36 -14.61 -3.56
C GLY A 130 -7.52 -14.34 -4.80
N LYS A 131 -7.92 -14.93 -5.93
CA LYS A 131 -7.28 -14.74 -7.23
C LYS A 131 -8.31 -14.26 -8.24
N GLU A 132 -8.05 -13.12 -8.87
CA GLU A 132 -8.92 -12.44 -9.82
C GLU A 132 -9.31 -13.36 -10.98
N HIS A 133 -8.38 -14.18 -11.49
CA HIS A 133 -8.66 -15.10 -12.59
C HIS A 133 -9.67 -16.21 -12.24
N LYS A 134 -10.01 -16.42 -10.96
CA LYS A 134 -11.11 -17.30 -10.52
C LYS A 134 -12.47 -16.58 -10.49
N GLY A 135 -12.49 -15.28 -10.78
CA GLY A 135 -13.63 -14.39 -10.78
C GLY A 135 -13.64 -13.43 -9.58
N HIS A 136 -14.30 -12.28 -9.76
CA HIS A 136 -14.39 -11.23 -8.74
C HIS A 136 -15.00 -11.70 -7.41
N GLY A 137 -15.83 -12.75 -7.42
CA GLY A 137 -16.35 -13.37 -6.19
C GLY A 137 -15.26 -13.97 -5.30
N ASP A 138 -14.14 -14.43 -5.88
CA ASP A 138 -13.03 -15.02 -5.10
C ASP A 138 -12.20 -13.94 -4.37
N ILE A 139 -12.14 -12.72 -4.91
CA ILE A 139 -11.42 -11.57 -4.31
C ILE A 139 -12.33 -10.66 -3.47
N ARG A 140 -13.65 -10.81 -3.58
CA ARG A 140 -14.69 -10.06 -2.84
C ARG A 140 -15.52 -10.95 -1.92
N LYS A 141 -14.88 -11.94 -1.31
CA LYS A 141 -15.52 -12.84 -0.34
C LYS A 141 -16.11 -12.06 0.83
N ASP A 142 -17.20 -12.59 1.35
CA ASP A 142 -17.81 -12.18 2.60
C ASP A 142 -16.78 -12.19 3.73
N PHE A 143 -16.77 -11.12 4.55
CA PHE A 143 -15.90 -11.07 5.71
C PHE A 143 -16.40 -12.07 6.78
N PRO A 144 -15.55 -12.96 7.31
CA PRO A 144 -15.99 -13.98 8.26
C PRO A 144 -16.64 -13.38 9.51
N GLY A 145 -17.92 -13.68 9.75
CA GLY A 145 -18.73 -13.19 10.87
C GLY A 145 -19.67 -12.05 10.49
N GLY A 146 -19.71 -11.64 9.22
CA GLY A 146 -20.61 -10.60 8.71
C GLY A 146 -22.06 -11.08 8.56
N TRP A 147 -22.29 -12.40 8.53
CA TRP A 147 -23.59 -13.03 8.36
C TRP A 147 -23.95 -13.91 9.56
N SER A 148 -25.25 -14.01 9.84
CA SER A 148 -25.76 -14.71 11.03
C SER A 148 -25.51 -16.23 11.01
N ASP A 149 -25.36 -16.81 9.83
CA ASP A 149 -25.10 -18.22 9.57
C ASP A 149 -23.61 -18.52 9.35
N ASP A 150 -22.73 -17.53 9.52
CA ASP A 150 -21.29 -17.74 9.46
C ASP A 150 -20.81 -18.69 10.56
N THR A 151 -20.04 -19.69 10.14
CA THR A 151 -19.43 -20.68 11.06
C THR A 151 -18.17 -20.16 11.73
N SER A 152 -17.64 -19.03 11.29
CA SER A 152 -16.45 -18.37 11.83
C SER A 152 -16.69 -16.87 11.97
N ASN A 153 -16.07 -16.24 12.96
CA ASN A 153 -16.29 -14.82 13.25
C ASN A 153 -14.95 -14.12 13.50
N ALA A 154 -14.45 -13.43 12.49
CA ALA A 154 -13.18 -12.74 12.55
C ALA A 154 -13.23 -11.40 13.32
N PHE A 155 -14.42 -10.94 13.73
CA PHE A 155 -14.56 -9.78 14.61
C PHE A 155 -14.08 -10.08 16.03
N THR A 156 -14.14 -11.33 16.48
CA THR A 156 -13.68 -11.75 17.81
C THR A 156 -12.29 -12.37 17.74
N ARG A 157 -11.55 -12.39 18.85
CA ARG A 157 -10.23 -13.02 18.90
C ARG A 157 -10.34 -14.55 18.82
N GLU A 158 -11.38 -15.07 19.46
CA GLU A 158 -11.67 -16.49 19.59
C GLU A 158 -12.14 -17.12 18.28
N GLY A 159 -12.77 -16.32 17.40
CA GLY A 159 -13.20 -16.77 16.07
C GLY A 159 -12.13 -16.67 14.99
N ARG A 160 -10.92 -16.19 15.32
CA ARG A 160 -9.75 -16.16 14.43
C ARG A 160 -8.81 -17.32 14.72
N THR A 161 -8.17 -17.86 13.68
CA THR A 161 -7.05 -18.79 13.86
C THR A 161 -5.88 -18.10 14.56
N ARG A 162 -4.88 -18.87 15.00
CA ARG A 162 -3.67 -18.30 15.60
C ARG A 162 -2.94 -17.40 14.60
N GLU A 163 -2.85 -17.83 13.36
CA GLU A 163 -2.17 -17.13 12.27
C GLU A 163 -2.91 -15.82 11.92
N GLN A 164 -4.25 -15.86 11.85
CA GLN A 164 -5.08 -14.65 11.69
C GLN A 164 -4.93 -13.68 12.86
N ASN A 165 -4.85 -14.19 14.10
CA ASN A 165 -4.58 -13.35 15.27
C ASN A 165 -3.20 -12.70 15.19
N ASN A 166 -2.18 -13.43 14.73
CA ASN A 166 -0.83 -12.87 14.55
C ASN A 166 -0.83 -11.72 13.52
N ALA A 167 -1.50 -11.91 12.38
CA ALA A 167 -1.61 -10.87 11.35
C ALA A 167 -2.40 -9.65 11.85
N PHE A 168 -3.55 -9.88 12.48
CA PHE A 168 -4.39 -8.82 13.01
C PHE A 168 -3.70 -8.02 14.11
N ASP A 169 -3.06 -8.70 15.08
CA ASP A 169 -2.36 -8.04 16.18
C ASP A 169 -1.17 -7.22 15.66
N PHE A 170 -0.45 -7.74 14.67
CA PHE A 170 0.62 -7.03 13.98
C PHE A 170 0.09 -5.76 13.29
N MET A 171 -0.93 -5.88 12.45
CA MET A 171 -1.55 -4.76 11.73
C MET A 171 -2.11 -3.72 12.70
N LYS A 172 -2.85 -4.16 13.72
CA LYS A 172 -3.41 -3.30 14.76
C LYS A 172 -2.33 -2.52 15.49
N LYS A 173 -1.23 -3.18 15.89
CA LYS A 173 -0.11 -2.52 16.56
C LYS A 173 0.52 -1.46 15.65
N LEU A 174 0.79 -1.80 14.40
CA LEU A 174 1.45 -0.91 13.45
C LEU A 174 0.57 0.31 13.11
N LEU A 175 -0.73 0.10 12.89
CA LEU A 175 -1.70 1.17 12.62
C LEU A 175 -1.87 2.12 13.81
N HIS A 176 -2.01 1.60 15.03
CA HIS A 176 -2.09 2.46 16.22
C HIS A 176 -0.80 3.24 16.46
N TRP A 177 0.36 2.63 16.23
CA TRP A 177 1.63 3.35 16.28
C TRP A 177 1.68 4.47 15.22
N ARG A 178 1.28 4.17 13.97
CA ARG A 178 1.25 5.14 12.87
C ARG A 178 0.37 6.35 13.18
N GLN A 179 -0.75 6.16 13.89
CA GLN A 179 -1.65 7.25 14.31
C GLN A 179 -0.98 8.28 15.22
N THR A 180 0.12 7.91 15.89
CA THR A 180 0.82 8.78 16.85
C THR A 180 2.22 9.21 16.40
N ASN A 181 2.71 8.67 15.28
CA ASN A 181 4.05 8.95 14.79
C ASN A 181 4.02 9.96 13.64
N THR A 182 4.37 11.22 13.93
CA THR A 182 4.33 12.32 12.96
C THR A 182 5.36 12.17 11.85
N ALA A 183 6.51 11.52 12.11
CA ALA A 183 7.53 11.28 11.12
C ALA A 183 7.02 10.43 9.94
N VAL A 184 6.22 9.38 10.20
CA VAL A 184 5.60 8.59 9.11
C VAL A 184 4.35 9.24 8.51
N GLN A 185 3.65 10.10 9.25
CA GLN A 185 2.46 10.80 8.76
C GLN A 185 2.79 11.91 7.77
N SER A 186 3.80 12.73 8.07
CA SER A 186 4.11 13.95 7.30
C SER A 186 5.61 14.24 7.19
N GLY A 187 6.47 13.42 7.78
CA GLY A 187 7.91 13.58 7.70
C GLY A 187 8.48 13.29 6.32
N LYS A 188 9.66 13.84 6.07
CA LYS A 188 10.45 13.61 4.85
C LYS A 188 10.85 12.15 4.74
N LEU A 189 11.04 11.68 3.52
CA LEU A 189 11.56 10.36 3.21
C LEU A 189 12.98 10.49 2.66
N THR A 190 13.93 9.76 3.23
CA THR A 190 15.25 9.55 2.63
C THR A 190 15.49 8.06 2.54
N HIS A 191 15.75 7.58 1.33
CA HIS A 191 15.96 6.17 1.05
C HIS A 191 17.31 5.94 0.38
N TYR A 192 17.81 4.71 0.50
CA TYR A 192 19.09 4.29 -0.06
C TYR A 192 18.86 3.25 -1.13
N ILE A 193 19.75 3.21 -2.14
CA ILE A 193 19.72 2.17 -3.17
C ILE A 193 19.81 0.81 -2.46
N PRO A 194 18.88 -0.13 -2.72
CA PRO A 194 18.93 -1.45 -2.11
C PRO A 194 20.19 -2.22 -2.48
N GLU A 195 20.76 -2.92 -1.51
CA GLU A 195 21.94 -3.79 -1.71
C GLU A 195 21.70 -5.15 -1.06
N ASN A 196 21.94 -6.24 -1.79
CA ASN A 196 21.81 -7.62 -1.31
C ASN A 196 20.45 -7.92 -0.64
N GLY A 197 19.36 -7.39 -1.19
CA GLY A 197 18.00 -7.56 -0.66
C GLY A 197 17.69 -6.79 0.61
N ILE A 198 18.57 -5.85 0.98
CA ILE A 198 18.36 -4.94 2.10
C ILE A 198 18.01 -3.57 1.54
N TYR A 199 16.81 -3.09 1.87
CA TYR A 199 16.36 -1.74 1.56
C TYR A 199 16.18 -0.95 2.85
N VAL A 200 16.90 0.17 2.93
CA VAL A 200 16.88 1.08 4.09
C VAL A 200 16.30 2.42 3.67
N TYR A 201 15.40 2.93 4.48
CA TYR A 201 14.91 4.30 4.36
C TYR A 201 14.60 4.87 5.74
N PHE A 202 14.45 6.19 5.79
CA PHE A 202 14.15 6.94 6.98
C PHE A 202 12.94 7.81 6.72
N ARG A 203 12.05 7.87 7.71
CA ARG A 203 11.02 8.90 7.82
C ARG A 203 11.38 9.81 8.97
N TYR A 204 11.46 11.12 8.73
CA TYR A 204 11.91 12.05 9.77
C TYR A 204 11.30 13.43 9.65
N ASN A 205 11.19 14.09 10.79
CA ASN A 205 10.84 15.49 10.95
C ASN A 205 11.59 16.04 12.19
N ASP A 206 11.23 17.24 12.64
CA ASP A 206 11.88 17.87 13.80
C ASP A 206 11.57 17.14 15.13
N GLU A 207 10.54 16.30 15.18
CA GLU A 207 10.12 15.57 16.38
C GLU A 207 10.81 14.21 16.52
N GLY A 208 11.29 13.63 15.41
CA GLY A 208 12.03 12.37 15.46
C GLY A 208 12.24 11.72 14.09
N SER A 209 12.84 10.52 14.14
CA SER A 209 13.15 9.71 12.97
C SER A 209 12.79 8.25 13.20
N VAL A 210 12.30 7.58 12.16
CA VAL A 210 12.08 6.14 12.08
C VAL A 210 12.94 5.61 10.94
N MET A 211 13.67 4.54 11.20
CA MET A 211 14.37 3.72 10.20
C MET A 211 13.54 2.47 9.93
#